data_AF-A0A6P0MAI5-F1
#
_entry.id   AF-A0A6P0MAI5-F1
#
_cell.length_a   1.000
_cell.length_b   1.000
_cell.length_c   1.000
_cell.angle_alpha   90.00
_cell.angle_beta   90.00
_cell.angle_gamma   90.00
#
_symmetry.space_group_name_H-M   'P 1'
#
loop_
_entity.id
_entity.type
_entity.pdbx_description
1 polymer ?
#
loop_
_entity_poly.entity_id
_entity_poly.type
_entity_poly.pdbx_seq_one_letter_code
_entity_poly.pdbx_strand_id
1 'polypeptide(L)'
;RQNNSSLDVSLLLQCRGTQLPPEDYNLGDERVKAVIAVNPLSNPIFGEAGMSQIQVPVMMVSSIRDLFAPPVEQQITPFSWLTTPENYLVVTEAGTHFSFLGGAGEGVLPVPPELIGPDPAIARPYLMALSTAFFKTYIAKQPEYASYLSESYVKEISQDPLNLFLIKSF
;
A
#
# COMPACT_ATOMS: atom_id res chain seq x y z
N ARG A 1 -14.95 -25.05 -18.05
CA ARG A 1 -15.37 -23.72 -17.57
C ARG A 1 -15.60 -23.85 -16.07
N GLN A 2 -14.59 -23.54 -15.25
CA GLN A 2 -14.78 -23.50 -13.79
C GLN A 2 -15.43 -22.16 -13.45
N ASN A 3 -16.63 -22.25 -12.88
CA ASN A 3 -17.42 -21.13 -12.40
C ASN A 3 -16.87 -20.73 -11.02
N ASN A 4 -15.75 -20.00 -10.99
CA ASN A 4 -15.21 -19.45 -9.75
C ASN A 4 -15.90 -18.12 -9.45
N SER A 5 -17.09 -18.19 -8.85
CA SER A 5 -17.69 -17.03 -8.18
C SER A 5 -16.98 -16.82 -6.83
N SER A 6 -15.67 -16.61 -6.84
CA SER A 6 -15.00 -16.06 -5.67
C SER A 6 -15.40 -14.59 -5.57
N LEU A 7 -16.10 -14.23 -4.49
CA LEU A 7 -16.45 -12.85 -4.22
C LEU A 7 -15.16 -12.05 -3.99
N ASP A 8 -14.85 -11.14 -4.89
CA ASP A 8 -13.80 -10.16 -4.68
C ASP A 8 -14.30 -9.08 -3.71
N VAL A 9 -13.83 -9.15 -2.46
CA VAL A 9 -14.21 -8.21 -1.41
C VAL A 9 -13.79 -6.79 -1.77
N SER A 10 -12.67 -6.63 -2.48
CA SER A 10 -12.16 -5.33 -2.92
C SER A 10 -13.16 -4.64 -3.86
N LEU A 11 -13.76 -5.39 -4.79
CA LEU A 11 -14.77 -4.87 -5.70
C LEU A 11 -16.07 -4.54 -4.97
N LEU A 12 -16.52 -5.40 -4.06
CA LEU A 12 -17.74 -5.15 -3.29
C LEU A 12 -17.64 -3.83 -2.49
N LEU A 13 -16.49 -3.58 -1.86
CA LEU A 13 -16.23 -2.33 -1.13
C LEU A 13 -16.24 -1.13 -2.07
N GLN A 14 -15.57 -1.24 -3.22
CA GLN A 14 -15.48 -0.17 -4.22
C GLN A 14 -16.82 0.11 -4.92
N CYS A 15 -17.73 -0.87 -5.01
CA CYS A 15 -19.08 -0.67 -5.56
C CYS A 15 -19.89 0.40 -4.82
N ARG A 16 -19.55 0.75 -3.57
CA ARG A 16 -20.20 1.89 -2.90
C ARG A 16 -19.93 3.22 -3.58
N GLY A 17 -18.78 3.35 -4.25
CA GLY A 17 -18.44 4.53 -5.03
C GLY A 17 -19.39 4.77 -6.21
N THR A 18 -20.02 3.73 -6.77
CA THR A 18 -20.98 3.88 -7.88
C THR A 18 -22.31 4.49 -7.46
N GLN A 19 -22.54 4.65 -6.15
CA GLN A 19 -23.72 5.33 -5.60
C GLN A 19 -23.53 6.85 -5.54
N LEU A 20 -22.30 7.34 -5.80
CA LEU A 20 -22.01 8.77 -5.87
C LEU A 20 -22.46 9.36 -7.22
N PRO A 21 -22.89 10.64 -7.26
CA PRO A 21 -23.18 11.33 -8.51
C PRO A 21 -21.99 11.28 -9.48
N PRO A 22 -22.21 11.09 -10.79
CA PRO A 22 -21.14 11.16 -11.78
C PRO A 22 -20.76 12.63 -12.01
N GLU A 23 -19.78 13.10 -11.25
CA GLU A 23 -19.26 14.47 -11.29
C GLU A 23 -17.73 14.45 -11.42
N ASP A 24 -17.15 15.57 -11.89
CA ASP A 24 -15.71 15.77 -11.86
C ASP A 24 -15.29 16.15 -10.43
N TYR A 25 -14.99 15.12 -9.63
CA TYR A 25 -14.51 15.32 -8.27
C TYR A 25 -13.08 15.87 -8.26
N ASN A 26 -12.90 17.04 -7.65
CA ASN A 26 -11.56 17.52 -7.30
C ASN A 26 -11.09 16.83 -6.01
N LEU A 27 -10.45 15.67 -6.14
CA LEU A 27 -9.92 14.89 -5.02
C LEU A 27 -8.54 15.35 -4.55
N GLY A 28 -7.86 16.20 -5.34
CA GLY A 28 -6.52 16.68 -5.03
C GLY A 28 -6.52 17.81 -3.99
N ASP A 29 -5.54 17.78 -3.09
CA ASP A 29 -5.28 18.87 -2.14
C ASP A 29 -3.80 19.29 -2.25
N GLU A 30 -3.56 20.54 -2.68
CA GLU A 30 -2.21 21.06 -2.92
C GLU A 30 -1.32 21.10 -1.66
N ARG A 31 -1.91 21.00 -0.46
CA ARG A 31 -1.16 20.98 0.79
C ARG A 31 -0.55 19.61 1.07
N VAL A 32 -1.07 18.54 0.47
CA VAL A 32 -0.47 17.21 0.55
C VAL A 32 0.78 17.21 -0.33
N LYS A 33 1.93 16.82 0.25
CA LYS A 33 3.23 16.87 -0.43
C LYS A 33 3.89 15.51 -0.64
N ALA A 34 3.41 14.46 0.02
CA ALA A 34 3.82 13.07 -0.17
C ALA A 34 2.76 12.15 0.45
N VAL A 35 2.65 10.92 -0.04
CA VAL A 35 1.64 9.95 0.42
C VAL A 35 2.29 8.61 0.74
N ILE A 36 1.88 8.00 1.85
CA ILE A 36 2.09 6.57 2.11
C ILE A 36 0.72 5.92 2.13
N ALA A 37 0.50 4.97 1.23
CA ALA A 37 -0.75 4.22 1.11
C ALA A 37 -0.49 2.76 1.47
N VAL A 38 -1.14 2.26 2.52
CA VAL A 38 -0.94 0.90 3.04
C VAL A 38 -2.10 0.01 2.65
N ASN A 39 -1.82 -1.05 1.88
CA ASN A 39 -2.81 -1.95 1.29
C ASN A 39 -4.01 -1.20 0.65
N PRO A 40 -3.80 -0.14 -0.15
CA PRO A 40 -4.90 0.65 -0.69
C PRO A 40 -5.76 -0.15 -1.67
N LEU A 41 -7.04 0.22 -1.75
CA LEU A 41 -7.97 -0.17 -2.80
C LEU A 41 -7.92 0.90 -3.90
N SER A 42 -7.43 0.54 -5.08
CA SER A 42 -7.13 1.52 -6.14
C SER A 42 -7.86 1.24 -7.45
N ASN A 43 -8.13 -0.03 -7.75
CA ASN A 43 -8.67 -0.49 -9.02
C ASN A 43 -10.00 -1.24 -8.79
N PRO A 44 -11.10 -0.88 -9.46
CA PRO A 44 -11.24 0.08 -10.55
C PRO A 44 -11.63 1.50 -10.11
N ILE A 45 -11.83 1.77 -8.81
CA ILE A 45 -12.45 3.03 -8.36
C ILE A 45 -11.71 4.29 -8.83
N PHE A 46 -10.38 4.26 -8.89
CA PHE A 46 -9.58 5.34 -9.48
C PHE A 46 -9.06 4.97 -10.88
N GLY A 47 -8.64 3.71 -11.07
CA GLY A 47 -8.09 3.21 -12.33
C GLY A 47 -6.83 3.97 -12.78
N GLU A 48 -6.33 3.66 -13.97
CA GLU A 48 -5.13 4.32 -14.52
C GLU A 48 -5.33 5.84 -14.68
N ALA A 49 -6.52 6.26 -15.12
CA ALA A 49 -6.84 7.67 -15.32
C ALA A 49 -6.79 8.49 -14.03
N GLY A 50 -7.24 7.96 -12.89
CA GLY A 50 -7.15 8.63 -11.60
C GLY A 50 -5.75 8.53 -11.00
N MET A 51 -5.13 7.35 -11.05
CA MET A 51 -3.80 7.12 -10.47
C MET A 51 -2.71 7.96 -11.15
N SER A 52 -2.77 8.14 -12.47
CA SER A 52 -1.81 8.94 -13.24
C SER A 52 -1.86 10.45 -12.96
N GLN A 53 -2.90 10.95 -12.27
CA GLN A 53 -3.02 12.35 -11.88
C GLN A 53 -2.30 12.69 -10.56
N ILE A 54 -1.80 11.70 -9.82
CA ILE A 54 -1.07 11.93 -8.57
C ILE A 54 0.28 12.60 -8.90
N GLN A 55 0.51 13.78 -8.34
CA GLN A 55 1.68 14.64 -8.64
C GLN A 55 2.68 14.76 -7.48
N VAL A 56 2.53 13.94 -6.44
CA VAL A 56 3.43 13.89 -5.28
C VAL A 56 4.12 12.53 -5.20
N PRO A 57 5.27 12.42 -4.51
CA PRO A 57 5.88 11.13 -4.22
C PRO A 57 4.93 10.21 -3.46
N VAL A 58 4.88 8.94 -3.85
CA VAL A 58 4.04 7.90 -3.26
C VAL A 58 4.90 6.72 -2.80
N MET A 59 4.70 6.30 -1.56
CA MET A 59 5.07 4.95 -1.12
C MET A 59 3.80 4.11 -1.01
N MET A 60 3.70 3.08 -1.84
CA MET A 60 2.62 2.11 -1.80
C MET A 60 3.10 0.83 -1.11
N VAL A 61 2.43 0.43 -0.04
CA VAL A 61 2.73 -0.81 0.69
C VAL A 61 1.73 -1.88 0.27
N SER A 62 2.24 -3.03 -0.14
CA SER A 62 1.49 -4.17 -0.67
C SER A 62 1.82 -5.46 0.08
N SER A 63 0.79 -6.25 0.33
CA SER A 63 0.87 -7.48 1.12
C SER A 63 0.44 -8.67 0.28
N ILE A 64 1.35 -9.62 0.03
CA ILE A 64 1.13 -10.69 -0.97
C ILE A 64 -0.02 -11.64 -0.60
N ARG A 65 -0.30 -11.83 0.70
CA ARG A 65 -1.40 -12.67 1.19
C ARG A 65 -2.63 -11.86 1.61
N ASP A 66 -2.76 -10.62 1.12
CA ASP A 66 -3.96 -9.83 1.31
C ASP A 66 -5.14 -10.40 0.51
N LEU A 67 -6.14 -10.93 1.23
CA LEU A 67 -7.37 -11.45 0.63
C LEU A 67 -8.46 -10.37 0.44
N PHE A 68 -8.31 -9.20 1.07
CA PHE A 68 -9.30 -8.11 1.07
C PHE A 68 -9.00 -7.08 -0.01
N ALA A 69 -7.72 -6.84 -0.28
CA ALA A 69 -7.22 -6.00 -1.35
C ALA A 69 -6.13 -6.77 -2.13
N PRO A 70 -6.53 -7.72 -3.02
CA PRO A 70 -5.59 -8.54 -3.78
C PRO A 70 -4.47 -7.72 -4.42
N PRO A 71 -3.21 -8.05 -4.15
CA PRO A 71 -2.11 -7.10 -4.29
C PRO A 71 -1.77 -6.78 -5.74
N VAL A 72 -1.92 -7.75 -6.64
CA VAL A 72 -1.66 -7.56 -8.07
C VAL A 72 -2.62 -6.51 -8.64
N GLU A 73 -3.91 -6.65 -8.33
CA GLU A 73 -4.97 -5.81 -8.86
C GLU A 73 -5.04 -4.45 -8.17
N GLN A 74 -4.81 -4.42 -6.85
CA GLN A 74 -5.08 -3.24 -6.02
C GLN A 74 -3.85 -2.36 -5.72
N GLN A 75 -2.63 -2.91 -5.80
CA GLN A 75 -1.41 -2.15 -5.54
C GLN A 75 -0.35 -2.27 -6.65
N ILE A 76 0.08 -3.46 -7.04
CA ILE A 76 1.21 -3.65 -7.97
C ILE A 76 0.89 -3.08 -9.35
N THR A 77 -0.28 -3.39 -9.90
CA THR A 77 -0.72 -2.83 -11.19
C THR A 77 -0.96 -1.32 -11.08
N PRO A 78 -1.71 -0.80 -10.08
CA PRO A 78 -1.88 0.63 -9.87
C PRO A 78 -0.58 1.42 -9.63
N PHE A 79 0.43 0.82 -9.01
CA PHE A 79 1.75 1.42 -8.86
C PHE A 79 2.40 1.73 -10.21
N SER A 80 2.23 0.85 -11.22
CA SER A 80 2.75 1.11 -12.57
C SER A 80 2.06 2.25 -13.31
N TRP A 81 0.90 2.71 -12.83
CA TRP A 81 0.17 3.84 -13.40
C TRP A 81 0.58 5.19 -12.81
N LEU A 82 1.38 5.20 -11.75
CA LEU A 82 1.94 6.44 -11.19
C LEU A 82 2.96 7.01 -12.17
N THR A 83 2.85 8.31 -12.47
CA THR A 83 3.70 9.00 -13.46
C THR A 83 4.76 9.89 -12.84
N THR A 84 4.72 10.09 -11.52
CA THR A 84 5.72 10.85 -10.78
C THR A 84 7.03 10.07 -10.66
N PRO A 85 8.19 10.76 -10.66
CA PRO A 85 9.43 10.12 -10.27
C PRO A 85 9.40 9.83 -8.77
N GLU A 86 10.33 8.98 -8.31
CA GLU A 86 10.56 8.77 -6.87
C GLU A 86 9.37 8.12 -6.13
N ASN A 87 8.64 7.21 -6.78
CA ASN A 87 7.66 6.37 -6.10
C ASN A 87 8.28 5.05 -5.65
N TYR A 88 7.70 4.48 -4.60
CA TYR A 88 8.19 3.27 -3.95
C TYR A 88 7.06 2.25 -3.81
N LEU A 89 7.29 1.03 -4.26
CA LEU A 89 6.43 -0.11 -3.98
C LEU A 89 7.14 -1.00 -2.96
N VAL A 90 6.59 -1.04 -1.75
CA VAL A 90 7.04 -1.90 -0.65
C VAL A 90 6.20 -3.17 -0.66
N VAL A 91 6.82 -4.35 -0.68
CA VAL A 91 6.13 -5.63 -0.77
C VAL A 91 6.52 -6.53 0.38
N THR A 92 5.53 -7.12 1.04
CA THR A 92 5.74 -8.19 2.04
C THR A 92 5.18 -9.53 1.58
N GLU A 93 6.02 -10.57 1.48
CA GLU A 93 5.64 -11.89 0.93
C GLU A 93 4.63 -12.66 1.79
N ALA A 94 4.77 -12.60 3.12
CA ALA A 94 3.85 -13.26 4.04
C ALA A 94 2.83 -12.29 4.65
N GLY A 95 2.83 -11.02 4.23
CA GLY A 95 1.95 -9.99 4.78
C GLY A 95 0.50 -10.18 4.33
N THR A 96 -0.43 -9.76 5.17
CA THR A 96 -1.88 -9.75 4.96
C THR A 96 -2.41 -8.31 5.03
N HIS A 97 -3.71 -8.13 4.83
CA HIS A 97 -4.36 -6.82 5.04
C HIS A 97 -4.08 -6.24 6.44
N PHE A 98 -3.91 -7.11 7.44
CA PHE A 98 -3.82 -6.75 8.85
C PHE A 98 -2.39 -6.65 9.37
N SER A 99 -1.38 -7.04 8.59
CA SER A 99 0.01 -7.10 9.09
C SER A 99 0.51 -5.77 9.64
N PHE A 100 0.08 -4.64 9.07
CA PHE A 100 0.50 -3.30 9.52
C PHE A 100 -0.45 -2.65 10.54
N LEU A 101 -1.53 -3.34 10.91
CA LEU A 101 -2.50 -2.86 11.91
C LEU A 101 -2.04 -3.25 13.33
N GLY A 102 -2.55 -2.54 14.33
CA GLY A 102 -2.21 -2.75 15.74
C GLY A 102 -2.76 -4.07 16.29
N GLY A 103 -2.08 -5.20 16.06
CA GLY A 103 -2.32 -6.47 16.75
C GLY A 103 -3.72 -7.09 16.61
N ALA A 104 -3.87 -8.33 17.08
CA ALA A 104 -5.16 -8.99 17.14
C ALA A 104 -6.05 -8.31 18.20
N GLY A 105 -7.22 -7.78 17.82
CA GLY A 105 -8.26 -7.32 18.75
C GLY A 105 -8.45 -5.81 18.90
N GLU A 106 -7.65 -4.96 18.24
CA GLU A 106 -7.89 -3.50 18.21
C GLU A 106 -8.86 -3.06 17.10
N GLY A 107 -9.39 -4.01 16.32
CA GLY A 107 -10.40 -3.76 15.29
C GLY A 107 -11.84 -3.84 15.81
N VAL A 108 -12.76 -3.19 15.11
CA VAL A 108 -14.22 -3.22 15.40
C VAL A 108 -14.83 -4.60 15.16
N LEU A 109 -14.16 -5.46 14.37
CA LEU A 109 -14.61 -6.80 14.02
C LEU A 109 -13.57 -7.84 14.46
N PRO A 110 -13.99 -8.97 15.04
CA PRO A 110 -13.09 -10.07 15.31
C PRO A 110 -12.58 -10.65 13.99
N VAL A 111 -11.26 -10.57 13.78
CA VAL A 111 -10.58 -11.14 12.62
C VAL A 111 -10.05 -12.53 13.01
N PRO A 112 -10.42 -13.61 12.29
CA PRO A 112 -9.84 -14.93 12.51
C PRO A 112 -8.30 -14.88 12.49
N PRO A 113 -7.60 -15.54 13.43
CA PRO A 113 -6.14 -15.51 13.49
C PRO A 113 -5.45 -15.88 12.18
N GLU A 114 -6.07 -16.77 11.40
CA GLU A 114 -5.56 -17.24 10.11
C GLU A 114 -5.49 -16.12 9.06
N LEU A 115 -6.30 -15.06 9.21
CA LEU A 115 -6.32 -13.90 8.30
C LEU A 115 -5.33 -12.81 8.72
N ILE A 116 -4.85 -12.82 9.97
CA ILE A 116 -3.89 -11.84 10.47
C ILE A 116 -2.50 -12.12 9.89
N GLY A 117 -2.15 -13.39 9.72
CA GLY A 117 -0.85 -13.82 9.20
C GLY A 117 0.25 -13.78 10.29
N PRO A 118 1.52 -13.59 9.89
CA PRO A 118 2.64 -13.44 10.83
C PRO A 118 2.44 -12.31 11.83
N ASP A 119 3.17 -12.35 12.94
CA ASP A 119 3.07 -11.36 14.02
C ASP A 119 3.22 -9.91 13.48
N PRO A 120 2.19 -9.05 13.64
CA PRO A 120 2.24 -7.63 13.27
C PRO A 120 3.40 -6.86 13.92
N ALA A 121 3.95 -7.36 15.03
CA ALA A 121 5.14 -6.80 15.66
C ALA A 121 6.38 -6.80 14.75
N ILE A 122 6.42 -7.64 13.71
CA ILE A 122 7.49 -7.67 12.71
C ILE A 122 7.26 -6.60 11.63
N ALA A 123 6.01 -6.41 11.18
CA ALA A 123 5.67 -5.50 10.08
C ALA A 123 5.73 -4.02 10.50
N ARG A 124 5.33 -3.70 11.73
CA ARG A 124 5.26 -2.32 12.23
C ARG A 124 6.61 -1.61 12.24
N PRO A 125 7.72 -2.21 12.70
CA PRO A 125 9.05 -1.64 12.56
C PRO A 125 9.43 -1.27 11.14
N TYR A 126 9.09 -2.09 10.13
CA TYR A 126 9.35 -1.75 8.73
C TYR A 126 8.61 -0.49 8.31
N LEU A 127 7.31 -0.43 8.60
CA LEU A 127 6.50 0.74 8.28
C LEU A 127 7.01 1.99 9.01
N MET A 128 7.41 1.87 10.28
CA MET A 128 8.00 2.98 11.04
C MET A 128 9.31 3.47 10.43
N ALA A 129 10.23 2.56 10.10
CA ALA A 129 11.53 2.89 9.52
C ALA A 129 11.37 3.56 8.14
N LEU A 130 10.60 2.93 7.25
CA LEU A 130 10.38 3.42 5.89
C LEU A 130 9.55 4.71 5.86
N SER A 131 8.53 4.83 6.71
CA SER A 131 7.76 6.09 6.83
C SER A 131 8.63 7.23 7.33
N THR A 132 9.51 6.95 8.31
CA THR A 132 10.46 7.94 8.81
C THR A 132 11.40 8.39 7.71
N ALA A 133 12.01 7.45 6.98
CA ALA A 133 12.89 7.77 5.87
C ALA A 133 12.19 8.56 4.76
N PHE A 134 10.98 8.12 4.37
CA PHE A 134 10.17 8.74 3.33
C PHE A 134 9.78 10.17 3.67
N PHE A 135 9.16 10.40 4.84
CA PHE A 135 8.75 11.74 5.22
C PHE A 135 9.94 12.65 5.56
N LYS A 136 11.04 12.13 6.12
CA LYS A 136 12.24 12.96 6.29
C LYS A 136 12.84 13.39 4.96
N THR A 137 12.82 12.51 3.96
CA THR A 137 13.29 12.83 2.60
C THR A 137 12.40 13.88 1.93
N TYR A 138 11.08 13.63 1.82
CA TYR A 138 10.20 14.44 0.97
C TYR A 138 9.48 15.59 1.69
N ILE A 139 9.28 15.50 3.00
CA ILE A 139 8.60 16.54 3.80
C ILE A 139 9.62 17.40 4.55
N ALA A 140 10.51 16.76 5.34
CA ALA A 140 11.51 17.48 6.12
C ALA A 140 12.73 17.92 5.30
N LYS A 141 12.84 17.49 4.03
CA LYS A 141 13.92 17.83 3.09
C LYS A 141 15.31 17.47 3.60
N GLN A 142 15.44 16.29 4.21
CA GLN A 142 16.68 15.71 4.72
C GLN A 142 17.16 14.61 3.76
N PRO A 143 17.91 14.94 2.67
CA PRO A 143 18.25 14.00 1.61
C PRO A 143 19.11 12.83 2.06
N GLU A 144 19.81 12.93 3.19
CA GLU A 144 20.57 11.84 3.78
C GLU A 144 19.69 10.61 4.11
N TYR A 145 18.39 10.80 4.34
CA TYR A 145 17.44 9.71 4.58
C TYR A 145 17.05 8.93 3.33
N ALA A 146 17.31 9.46 2.13
CA ALA A 146 17.00 8.76 0.88
C ALA A 146 17.78 7.44 0.73
N SER A 147 18.93 7.33 1.38
CA SER A 147 19.74 6.09 1.43
C SER A 147 19.00 4.91 2.07
N TYR A 148 18.07 5.18 3.00
CA TYR A 148 17.21 4.19 3.64
C TYR A 148 15.97 3.81 2.80
N LEU A 149 15.78 4.44 1.64
CA LEU A 149 14.73 4.10 0.67
C LEU A 149 15.35 3.34 -0.51
N SER A 150 16.14 2.33 -0.21
CA SER A 150 16.87 1.52 -1.18
C SER A 150 16.60 0.04 -1.00
N GLU A 151 16.69 -0.71 -2.09
CA GLU A 151 16.59 -2.18 -2.09
C GLU A 151 17.59 -2.82 -1.12
N SER A 152 18.82 -2.31 -1.08
CA SER A 152 19.88 -2.85 -0.21
C SER A 152 19.56 -2.65 1.27
N TYR A 153 19.09 -1.46 1.68
CA TYR A 153 18.70 -1.22 3.06
C TYR A 153 17.48 -2.06 3.45
N VAL A 154 16.47 -2.13 2.59
CA VAL A 154 15.27 -2.93 2.83
C VAL A 154 15.60 -4.41 3.00
N LYS A 155 16.52 -4.94 2.19
CA LYS A 155 17.01 -6.30 2.33
C LYS A 155 17.73 -6.54 3.65
N GLU A 156 18.49 -5.56 4.15
CA GLU A 156 19.20 -5.64 5.43
C GLU A 156 18.26 -5.71 6.63
N ILE A 157 17.14 -4.95 6.60
CA ILE A 157 16.17 -4.94 7.70
C ILE A 157 15.12 -6.05 7.60
N SER A 158 15.06 -6.78 6.48
CA SER A 158 14.09 -7.85 6.22
C SER A 158 14.29 -9.03 7.19
N GLN A 159 13.20 -9.55 7.73
CA GLN A 159 13.18 -10.65 8.71
C GLN A 159 12.18 -11.73 8.29
N ASP A 160 12.57 -13.00 8.45
CA ASP A 160 11.67 -14.14 8.34
C ASP A 160 10.62 -14.11 9.48
N PRO A 161 9.36 -14.49 9.24
CA PRO A 161 8.79 -14.98 7.97
C PRO A 161 8.25 -13.86 7.06
N LEU A 162 8.42 -12.59 7.43
CA LEU A 162 7.86 -11.44 6.72
C LEU A 162 8.93 -10.76 5.85
N ASN A 163 9.38 -11.45 4.80
CA ASN A 163 10.36 -10.90 3.86
C ASN A 163 9.86 -9.60 3.23
N LEU A 164 10.74 -8.62 3.16
CA LEU A 164 10.46 -7.26 2.71
C LEU A 164 11.26 -6.94 1.43
N PHE A 165 10.57 -6.37 0.46
CA PHE A 165 11.14 -5.93 -0.81
C PHE A 165 10.72 -4.49 -1.08
N LEU A 166 11.53 -3.75 -1.83
CA LEU A 166 11.23 -2.39 -2.26
C LEU A 166 11.59 -2.24 -3.72
N ILE A 167 10.71 -1.63 -4.50
CA ILE A 167 10.95 -1.27 -5.90
C ILE A 167 10.79 0.24 -6.00
N LYS A 168 11.72 0.91 -6.67
CA LYS A 168 11.65 2.35 -6.93
C LYS A 168 11.28 2.61 -8.39
N SER A 169 10.32 3.50 -8.64
CA SER A 169 10.08 4.02 -10.00
C SER A 169 11.13 5.09 -10.35
N PHE A 170 11.63 5.03 -11.57
CA PHE A 170 12.60 5.98 -12.12
C PHE A 170 11.92 7.07 -12.93
#